data_AF-A0AAN9AIL0-F1
#
_entry.id   AF-A0AAN9AIL0-F1
#
_cell.length_a   1.000
_cell.length_b   1.000
_cell.length_c   1.000
_cell.angle_alpha   90.00
_cell.angle_beta   90.00
_cell.angle_gamma   90.00
#
_symmetry.space_group_name_H-M   'P 1'
#
loop_
_entity.id
_entity.type
_entity.pdbx_description
1 polymer ?
#
loop_
_entity_poly.entity_id
_entity_poly.type
_entity_poly.pdbx_seq_one_letter_code
_entity_poly.pdbx_strand_id
1 'polypeptide(L)' 'MSFLNKVYQAVFRRTSTFALAVVTGAFFFERGFDQGAEALFRYVNRGKLYEDVKHQFGGAGEEEEE' A
#
# COMPACT_ATOMS: atom_id res chain seq x y z
N MET A 1 25.59 14.07 -18.78
CA MET A 1 25.10 12.73 -18.36
C MET A 1 23.66 12.84 -17.89
N SER A 2 22.73 12.12 -18.52
CA SER A 2 21.30 12.10 -18.16
C SER A 2 21.06 11.47 -16.78
N PHE A 3 20.00 11.89 -16.09
CA PHE A 3 19.57 11.31 -14.80
C PHE A 3 19.31 9.80 -14.92
N LEU A 4 18.65 9.35 -15.99
CA LEU A 4 18.38 7.93 -16.23
C LEU A 4 19.67 7.10 -16.36
N ASN A 5 20.71 7.67 -16.99
CA ASN A 5 22.01 7.00 -17.09
C ASN A 5 22.68 6.86 -15.71
N LYS A 6 22.48 7.81 -14.80
CA LYS A 6 23.01 7.71 -13.43
C LYS A 6 22.30 6.61 -12.65
N VAL A 7 20.97 6.55 -12.73
CA VAL A 7 20.16 5.51 -12.08
C VAL A 7 20.52 4.13 -12.62
N TYR A 8 20.65 3.98 -13.94
CA TYR A 8 21.07 2.71 -14.54
C TYR A 8 22.44 2.25 -14.03
N GLN A 9 23.43 3.15 -14.04
CA GLN A 9 24.78 2.81 -13.58
C GLN A 9 24.85 2.49 -12.08
N ALA A 10 24.04 3.15 -11.25
CA ALA A 10 24.05 2.98 -9.80
C ALA A 10 23.22 1.77 -9.32
N VAL A 11 22.08 1.50 -9.95
CA VAL A 11 21.07 0.55 -9.43
C VAL A 11 20.93 -0.66 -10.34
N PHE A 12 20.73 -0.44 -11.64
CA PHE A 12 20.31 -1.49 -12.58
C PHE A 12 21.46 -2.20 -13.31
N ARG A 13 22.71 -1.71 -13.24
CA ARG A 13 23.83 -2.26 -14.01
C ARG A 13 24.39 -3.58 -13.48
N ARG A 14 24.40 -3.79 -12.16
CA ARG A 14 24.91 -5.04 -11.53
C ARG A 14 23.75 -5.84 -10.99
N THR A 15 23.75 -7.16 -11.22
CA THR A 15 22.66 -8.05 -10.77
C THR A 15 22.47 -8.01 -9.25
N SER A 16 23.54 -7.90 -8.47
CA SER A 16 23.46 -7.83 -7.00
C SER A 16 22.80 -6.53 -6.50
N THR A 17 23.16 -5.37 -7.06
CA THR A 17 22.53 -4.09 -6.69
C THR A 17 21.10 -4.01 -7.19
N PHE A 18 20.83 -4.61 -8.35
CA PHE A 18 19.49 -4.73 -8.89
C PHE A 18 18.58 -5.57 -7.99
N ALA A 19 19.03 -6.75 -7.58
CA ALA A 19 18.28 -7.62 -6.68
C ALA A 19 17.98 -6.93 -5.33
N LEU A 20 18.96 -6.25 -4.75
CA LEU A 20 18.76 -5.44 -3.54
C LEU A 20 17.68 -4.37 -3.77
N ALA A 21 17.76 -3.62 -4.86
CA ALA A 21 16.81 -2.56 -5.18
C ALA A 21 15.38 -3.09 -5.39
N VAL A 22 15.22 -4.28 -5.98
CA VAL A 22 13.93 -4.94 -6.13
C VAL A 22 13.35 -5.33 -4.78
N VAL A 23 14.13 -5.99 -3.92
CA VAL A 23 13.66 -6.42 -2.58
C VAL A 23 13.28 -5.21 -1.73
N THR A 24 14.17 -4.21 -1.65
CA THR A 24 13.90 -2.98 -0.91
C THR A 24 12.70 -2.23 -1.50
N GLY A 25 12.64 -2.11 -2.83
CA GLY A 25 11.53 -1.48 -3.53
C GLY A 25 10.20 -2.16 -3.24
N ALA A 26 10.15 -3.49 -3.31
CA ALA A 26 8.95 -4.27 -3.02
C ALA A 26 8.47 -4.07 -1.57
N PHE A 27 9.36 -4.11 -0.59
CA PHE A 27 9.02 -3.92 0.83
C PHE A 27 8.35 -2.56 1.09
N PHE A 28 8.90 -1.47 0.54
CA PHE A 28 8.30 -0.16 0.71
C PHE A 28 7.05 0.04 -0.16
N PHE A 29 7.05 -0.53 -1.35
CA PHE A 29 5.92 -0.45 -2.28
C PHE A 29 4.69 -1.13 -1.68
N GLU A 30 4.82 -2.35 -1.15
CA GLU A 30 3.73 -3.07 -0.47
C GLU A 30 3.03 -2.19 0.57
N ARG A 31 3.79 -1.65 1.53
CA ARG A 31 3.23 -0.86 2.62
C ARG A 31 2.54 0.43 2.15
N GLY A 32 3.08 1.08 1.12
CA GLY A 32 2.51 2.29 0.55
C GLY A 32 1.30 2.01 -0.34
N PHE A 33 1.36 0.93 -1.13
CA PHE A 33 0.31 0.54 -2.04
C PHE A 33 -0.93 0.06 -1.28
N ASP A 34 -0.77 -0.77 -0.25
CA ASP A 34 -1.90 -1.26 0.55
C ASP A 34 -2.68 -0.09 1.18
N GLN A 35 -1.97 0.82 1.86
CA GLN A 35 -2.61 1.99 2.47
C GLN A 35 -3.27 2.90 1.43
N GLY A 36 -2.59 3.13 0.30
CA GLY A 36 -3.12 3.97 -0.77
C GLY A 36 -4.36 3.36 -1.43
N ALA A 37 -4.30 2.06 -1.73
CA ALA A 37 -5.39 1.31 -2.35
C ALA A 37 -6.60 1.22 -1.42
N GLU A 38 -6.38 0.95 -0.13
CA GLU A 38 -7.46 0.93 0.85
C GLU A 38 -8.09 2.32 1.03
N ALA A 39 -7.29 3.37 1.14
CA ALA A 39 -7.81 4.74 1.22
C ALA A 39 -8.63 5.11 -0.02
N LEU A 40 -8.16 4.73 -1.22
CA LEU A 40 -8.89 4.94 -2.46
C LEU A 40 -10.19 4.12 -2.48
N PHE A 41 -10.15 2.86 -2.09
CA PHE A 41 -11.31 1.97 -2.04
C PHE A 41 -12.39 2.52 -1.10
N ARG A 42 -11.99 2.90 0.13
CA ARG A 42 -12.88 3.53 1.12
C ARG A 42 -13.44 4.85 0.59
N TYR A 43 -12.61 5.66 -0.09
CA TYR A 43 -13.06 6.91 -0.70
C TYR A 43 -14.14 6.70 -1.77
N VAL A 44 -13.94 5.74 -2.67
CA VAL A 44 -14.88 5.44 -3.76
C VAL A 44 -16.19 4.85 -3.23
N ASN A 45 -16.14 4.11 -2.12
CA ASN A 45 -17.29 3.40 -1.57
C ASN A 45 -17.89 4.03 -0.30
N ARG A 46 -17.54 5.28 0.02
CA ARG A 46 -18.05 5.97 1.21
C ARG A 46 -19.56 5.86 1.35
N GLY A 47 -20.01 5.55 2.56
CA GLY A 47 -21.42 5.37 2.91
C GLY A 47 -21.98 4.00 2.54
N LYS A 48 -21.19 3.11 1.94
CA LYS A 48 -21.57 1.73 1.62
C LYS A 48 -20.80 0.68 2.43
N LEU A 49 -19.64 1.04 2.99
CA LEU A 49 -18.88 0.09 3.80
C LEU A 49 -19.61 -0.18 5.10
N TYR A 50 -19.49 -1.40 5.62
CA TYR A 50 -20.03 -1.76 6.92
C TYR A 50 -19.56 -0.79 8.01
N GLU A 51 -18.28 -0.41 8.00
CA GLU A 51 -17.71 0.59 8.91
C GLU A 51 -18.46 1.94 8.91
N ASP A 52 -19.00 2.36 7.75
CA ASP A 52 -19.73 3.61 7.61
C ASP A 52 -21.16 3.49 8.15
N VAL A 53 -21.80 2.32 8.02
CA VAL A 53 -23.20 2.09 8.40
C VAL A 53 -23.37 1.38 9.75
N LYS A 54 -22.30 0.87 10.37
CA LYS A 54 -22.36 0.07 11.61
C LYS A 54 -23.07 0.78 12.75
N HIS A 55 -22.96 2.10 12.82
CA HIS A 55 -23.61 2.93 13.84
C HIS A 55 -25.14 2.84 13.80
N GLN A 56 -25.72 2.41 12.66
CA GLN A 56 -27.16 2.22 12.50
C GLN A 56 -27.67 0.91 13.12
N PHE A 57 -26.77 -0.04 13.40
CA PHE A 57 -27.12 -1.36 13.92
C PHE A 57 -26.90 -1.52 15.43
N GLY A 58 -26.58 -0.43 16.16
CA GLY A 58 -26.56 -0.33 17.62
C GLY A 58 -26.15 -1.59 18.39
N GLY A 59 -24.86 -1.74 18.70
CA GLY A 59 -24.38 -2.69 19.71
C GLY A 59 -24.17 -4.15 19.29
N ALA A 60 -24.57 -4.59 18.10
CA ALA A 60 -24.44 -6.00 17.70
C ALA A 60 -23.02 -6.46 17.30
N GLY A 61 -22.01 -5.58 17.32
CA GLY A 61 -20.63 -5.89 16.92
C GLY A 61 -19.59 -5.64 18.01
N GLU A 62 -20.01 -5.18 19.20
CA GLU A 62 -19.09 -4.98 20.33
C GLU A 62 -18.81 -6.32 21.07
N GLU A 63 -19.53 -7.41 20.76
CA GLU A 63 -19.37 -8.71 21.43
C GLU A 63 -18.49 -9.72 20.66
N GLU A 64 -18.09 -9.48 19.41
CA GLU A 64 -17.30 -10.47 18.62
C GLU A 64 -15.76 -10.25 18.67
N GLU A 65 -15.28 -9.15 19.26
CA GLU A 65 -13.84 -8.86 19.38
C GLU A 65 -13.25 -9.03 20.81
N GLU A 66 -14.01 -9.54 21.79
CA GLU A 66 -13.46 -10.06 23.07
C GLU A 66 -13.14 -11.56 23.02
#